data_AF-A0A0C3ETP8-F1
#
_entry.id   AF-A0A0C3ETP8-F1
#
_cell.length_a   1.000
_cell.length_b   1.000
_cell.length_c   1.000
_cell.angle_alpha   90.00
_cell.angle_beta   90.00
_cell.angle_gamma   90.00
#
_symmetry.space_group_name_H-M   'P 1'
#
loop_
_entity.id
_entity.type
_entity.pdbx_description
1 polymer ?
#
loop_
_entity_poly.entity_id
_entity_poly.type
_entity_poly.pdbx_seq_one_letter_code
_entity_poly.pdbx_strand_id
1 'polypeptide(L)' 'DGPKVADSFYETLFKEHGSLTTDGSGPDITQAARALHLAVAKLRSENASFVRWVPFIHLGR' A
#
# COMPACT_ATOMS: atom_id res chain seq x y z
N ASP A 1 6.46 -9.13 8.23
CA ASP A 1 5.10 -8.73 7.82
C ASP A 1 4.92 -8.54 6.31
N GLY A 2 5.81 -9.10 5.49
CA GLY A 2 5.80 -8.93 4.03
C GLY A 2 4.47 -9.29 3.35
N PRO A 3 3.91 -10.50 3.55
CA PRO A 3 2.62 -10.86 2.96
C PRO A 3 1.47 -9.92 3.34
N LYS A 4 1.36 -9.53 4.63
CA LYS A 4 0.34 -8.58 5.09
C LYS A 4 0.44 -7.21 4.43
N VAL A 5 1.66 -6.70 4.30
CA VAL A 5 1.93 -5.41 3.65
C VAL A 5 1.61 -5.50 2.16
N ALA A 6 2.05 -6.57 1.49
CA ALA A 6 1.77 -6.79 0.08
C ALA A 6 0.26 -6.87 -0.22
N ASP A 7 -0.50 -7.62 0.59
CA ASP A 7 -1.95 -7.73 0.46
C ASP A 7 -2.61 -6.35 0.56
N SER A 8 -2.29 -5.58 1.61
CA SER A 8 -2.89 -4.26 1.82
C SER A 8 -2.45 -3.23 0.76
N PHE A 9 -1.21 -3.34 0.29
CA PHE A 9 -0.66 -2.47 -0.76
C PHE A 9 -1.39 -2.69 -2.08
N TYR A 10 -1.43 -3.94 -2.56
CA TYR A 10 -2.09 -4.26 -3.83
C TYR A 10 -3.60 -4.06 -3.74
N GLU A 11 -4.24 -4.40 -2.61
CA GLU A 11 -5.66 -4.09 -2.39
C GLU A 11 -5.94 -2.60 -2.59
N THR A 12 -5.12 -1.71 -2.02
CA THR A 12 -5.29 -0.26 -2.15
C THR A 12 -5.02 0.21 -3.58
N LEU A 13 -3.91 -0.25 -4.17
CA LEU A 13 -3.46 0.14 -5.50
C LEU A 13 -4.48 -0.24 -6.58
N PHE A 14 -5.15 -1.39 -6.44
CA PHE A 14 -6.17 -1.86 -7.37
C PHE A 14 -7.59 -1.35 -7.02
N LYS A 15 -7.91 -1.06 -5.75
CA LYS A 15 -9.22 -0.51 -5.37
C LYS A 15 -9.45 0.91 -5.86
N GLU A 16 -8.43 1.77 -5.81
CA GLU A 16 -8.59 3.17 -6.29
C GLU A 16 -8.80 3.26 -7.80
N HIS A 17 -8.46 2.20 -8.54
CA HIS A 17 -8.72 2.06 -9.97
C HIS A 17 -10.11 1.49 -10.29
N GLY A 18 -10.81 0.96 -9.28
CA GLY A 18 -12.09 0.29 -9.43
C GLY A 18 -13.29 1.20 -9.67
N SER A 19 -13.11 2.51 -9.90
CA SER A 19 -14.25 3.42 -9.98
C SER A 19 -14.55 4.07 -11.34
N LEU A 20 -13.68 4.14 -12.37
CA LEU A 20 -14.08 4.92 -13.58
C LEU A 20 -13.29 4.71 -14.89
N THR A 21 -12.52 3.64 -15.08
CA THR A 21 -11.98 3.33 -16.42
C THR A 21 -12.40 1.95 -16.86
N THR A 22 -13.43 1.92 -17.71
CA THR A 22 -13.88 0.78 -18.53
C THR A 22 -12.79 0.31 -19.51
N ASP A 23 -11.64 0.97 -19.51
CA ASP A 23 -10.56 0.80 -20.46
C ASP A 23 -9.40 0.21 -19.67
N GLY A 24 -8.92 -0.98 -20.06
CA GLY A 24 -7.93 -1.84 -19.38
C GLY A 24 -6.54 -1.24 -19.12
N SER A 25 -6.48 -0.01 -18.61
CA SER A 25 -5.31 0.62 -18.03
C SER A 25 -5.04 -0.01 -16.66
N GLY A 26 -3.78 -0.40 -16.45
CA GLY A 26 -3.34 -1.00 -15.19
C GLY A 26 -3.49 -0.06 -13.99
N PRO A 27 -3.04 -0.48 -12.80
CA PRO A 27 -3.11 0.36 -11.61
C PRO A 27 -2.32 1.67 -11.79
N ASP A 28 -2.85 2.79 -11.28
CA ASP A 28 -2.13 4.06 -11.19
C ASP A 28 -0.99 3.92 -10.19
N ILE A 29 0.19 3.70 -10.74
CA ILE A 29 1.43 3.59 -9.99
C ILE A 29 1.79 4.89 -9.25
N THR A 30 1.18 6.04 -9.57
CA THR A 30 1.37 7.27 -8.78
C THR A 30 0.80 7.15 -7.37
N GLN A 31 -0.14 6.23 -7.14
CA GLN A 31 -0.67 5.91 -5.80
C GLN A 31 0.21 4.95 -5.00
N ALA A 32 1.30 4.41 -5.56
CA ALA A 32 2.13 3.41 -4.87
C ALA A 32 2.66 3.91 -3.51
N ALA A 33 3.12 5.17 -3.43
CA ALA A 33 3.59 5.73 -2.16
C ALA A 33 2.46 5.79 -1.11
N ARG A 34 1.25 6.17 -1.52
CA ARG A 34 0.06 6.22 -0.66
C ARG A 34 -0.39 4.83 -0.23
N ALA A 35 -0.43 3.87 -1.16
CA ALA A 35 -0.75 2.48 -0.87
C ALA A 35 0.23 1.87 0.14
N LEU A 36 1.53 2.16 0.00
CA LEU A 36 2.54 1.67 0.94
C LEU A 36 2.42 2.32 2.32
N HIS A 37 2.13 3.63 2.36
CA HIS A 37 1.84 4.34 3.61
C HIS A 37 0.66 3.72 4.37
N LEU A 38 -0.44 3.42 3.68
CA LEU A 38 -1.62 2.80 4.28
C LEU A 38 -1.37 1.37 4.77
N ALA A 39 -0.61 0.57 4.01
CA ALA A 39 -0.21 -0.77 4.42
C ALA A 39 0.64 -0.75 5.71
N VAL A 40 1.60 0.18 5.80
CA VAL A 40 2.41 0.39 7.00
C VAL A 40 1.57 0.90 8.18
N ALA A 41 0.64 1.83 7.94
CA ALA A 41 -0.26 2.34 8.97
C ALA A 41 -1.15 1.22 9.55
N LYS A 42 -1.67 0.33 8.70
CA LYS A 42 -2.42 -0.87 9.11
C LYS A 42 -1.57 -1.77 10.00
N LEU A 43 -0.34 -2.10 9.58
CA LEU A 43 0.57 -2.91 10.40
C LEU A 43 0.93 -2.26 11.75
N ARG A 44 1.08 -0.92 11.79
CA ARG A 44 1.31 -0.18 13.04
C ARG A 44 0.12 -0.25 13.99
N SER A 45 -1.11 -0.25 13.46
CA SER A 45 -2.33 -0.36 14.27
C SER A 45 -2.47 -1.71 14.99
N GLU A 46 -1.80 -2.75 14.50
CA GLU A 46 -1.69 -4.06 15.17
C GLU A 46 -0.68 -4.06 16.34
N ASN A 47 -0.23 -2.89 16.78
CA ASN A 47 0.79 -2.71 17.82
C ASN A 47 2.12 -3.43 17.49
N ALA A 48 2.46 -3.53 16.20
CA ALA A 48 3.71 -4.11 15.73
C ALA A 48 4.91 -3.23 16.13
N SER A 49 5.99 -3.86 16.60
CA SER A 49 7.23 -3.15 16.95
C SER A 49 7.82 -2.39 15.76
N PHE A 50 8.56 -1.31 16.04
CA PHE A 50 9.21 -0.45 15.04
C PHE A 50 9.94 -1.25 13.94
N VAL A 51 10.76 -2.21 14.36
CA VAL A 51 11.57 -3.05 13.45
C VAL A 51 10.76 -3.88 12.47
N ARG A 52 9.46 -4.13 12.75
CA ARG A 52 8.59 -4.94 11.89
C ARG A 52 8.01 -4.17 10.72
N TRP A 53 7.86 -2.84 10.83
CA TRP A 53 7.20 -2.04 9.80
C TRP A 53 8.11 -1.03 9.10
N VAL A 54 9.21 -0.63 9.74
CA VAL A 54 10.20 0.30 9.17
C VAL A 54 10.76 -0.10 7.81
N PRO A 55 11.05 -1.39 7.53
CA PRO A 55 11.58 -1.78 6.22
C PRO A 55 10.63 -1.49 5.04
N PHE A 56 9.37 -1.18 5.31
CA PHE A 56 8.33 -0.98 4.30
C PHE A 56 7.97 0.50 4.08
N ILE A 57 8.64 1.46 4.70
CA ILE A 57 8.31 2.88 4.46
C ILE A 57 8.82 3.35 3.10
N HIS A 58 8.07 4.24 2.46
CA HIS A 58 8.56 5.01 1.32
C HIS A 58 9.21 6.31 1.81
N LEU A 59 10.44 6.58 1.37
CA LEU A 59 11.12 7.86 1.55
C LEU A 59 11.44 8.41 0.15
N GLY A 60 10.69 9.42 -0.27
CA GLY A 60 10.79 10.07 -1.58
C GLY A 60 10.92 11.59 -1.44
N ARG A 61 11.22 12.26 -2.56
CA ARG A 61 11.32 13.71 -2.65
C ARG A 61 10.05 14.33 -3.23
#